data_AF-A0AAE7BP93-F1
#
_entry.id   AF-A0AAE7BP93-F1
#
_cell.length_a   1.000
_cell.length_b   1.000
_cell.length_c   1.000
_cell.angle_alpha   90.00
_cell.angle_beta   90.00
_cell.angle_gamma   90.00
#
_symmetry.space_group_name_H-M   'P 1'
#
loop_
_entity.id
_entity.type
_entity.pdbx_description
1 polymer ?
#
loop_
_entity_poly.entity_id
_entity_poly.type
_entity_poly.pdbx_seq_one_letter_code
_entity_poly.pdbx_strand_id
1 'polypeptide(L)'
;MMIPKISEYNTFTQRVYNTDPLKGKKYKKGQLIPGTNYKILDISRNGTYGNKKQYGVPNHMQAMAVAPVKNGVVDYSQLTIAYVGTNPEDKVDLVTDVIDVADVDGTLSQTKNLVEIFEPPVSQFDTALGYADYIQKRYPKAKITVTGHSLGGSLALTVGAKKYLKTVTFNAPVPKDKLSKKDKQYILDNPTKITQFVKLS
;
A
#
# COMPACT_ATOMS: atom_id res chain seq x y z
N MET A 1 12.34 15.33 14.97
CA MET A 1 11.92 14.39 13.92
C MET A 1 11.48 13.10 14.59
N MET A 2 10.20 12.71 14.52
CA MET A 2 9.71 11.43 15.04
C MET A 2 9.61 10.43 13.88
N ILE A 3 10.53 9.47 13.83
CA ILE A 3 10.47 8.38 12.86
C ILE A 3 9.58 7.29 13.49
N PRO A 4 8.56 6.76 12.78
CA PRO A 4 7.72 5.73 13.36
C PRO A 4 8.52 4.50 13.79
N LYS A 5 8.16 3.91 14.93
CA LYS A 5 8.70 2.61 15.37
C LYS A 5 8.12 1.49 14.51
N ILE A 6 8.80 0.33 14.46
CA ILE A 6 8.31 -0.85 13.72
C ILE A 6 6.88 -1.23 14.15
N SER A 7 6.57 -1.17 15.45
CA SER A 7 5.23 -1.42 15.98
C SER A 7 4.16 -0.43 15.47
N GLU A 8 4.54 0.81 15.18
CA GLU A 8 3.63 1.81 14.61
C GLU A 8 3.35 1.50 13.13
N TYR A 9 4.36 1.09 12.36
CA TYR A 9 4.14 0.61 10.99
C TYR A 9 3.19 -0.60 10.95
N ASN A 10 3.39 -1.58 11.83
CA ASN A 10 2.47 -2.72 11.95
C ASN A 10 1.06 -2.28 12.40
N THR A 11 0.96 -1.28 13.27
CA THR A 11 -0.34 -0.69 13.61
C THR A 11 -0.99 -0.11 12.37
N PHE A 12 -0.27 0.64 11.53
CA PHE A 12 -0.85 1.21 10.32
C PHE A 12 -1.34 0.15 9.32
N THR A 13 -0.63 -0.96 9.16
CA THR A 13 -1.06 -2.07 8.27
C THR A 13 -2.34 -2.76 8.74
N GLN A 14 -2.62 -2.77 10.04
CA GLN A 14 -3.88 -3.27 10.59
C GLN A 14 -4.99 -2.22 10.51
N ARG A 15 -4.66 -0.96 10.85
CA ARG A 15 -5.63 0.13 10.94
C ARG A 15 -6.14 0.56 9.57
N VAL A 16 -5.35 0.43 8.51
CA VAL A 16 -5.74 0.80 7.14
C VAL A 16 -6.99 0.05 6.65
N TYR A 17 -7.28 -1.17 7.11
CA TYR A 17 -8.54 -1.88 6.77
C TYR A 17 -9.82 -1.13 7.22
N ASN A 18 -9.73 -0.20 8.18
CA ASN A 18 -10.87 0.65 8.57
C ASN A 18 -11.19 1.75 7.55
N THR A 19 -10.39 1.87 6.48
CA THR A 19 -10.70 2.68 5.30
C THR A 19 -11.53 1.95 4.26
N ASP A 20 -11.99 0.74 4.53
CA ASP A 20 -12.84 -0.02 3.61
C ASP A 20 -14.31 0.45 3.67
N PRO A 21 -14.95 0.80 2.53
CA PRO A 21 -16.40 0.96 2.41
C PRO A 21 -17.22 -0.21 2.92
N LEU A 22 -16.82 -1.44 2.58
CA LEU A 22 -17.58 -2.66 2.85
C LEU A 22 -17.53 -3.03 4.33
N LYS A 23 -16.48 -2.61 5.04
CA LYS A 23 -16.35 -2.75 6.50
C LYS A 23 -16.89 -1.56 7.30
N GLY A 24 -17.74 -0.74 6.69
CA GLY A 24 -18.49 0.32 7.38
C GLY A 24 -17.78 1.68 7.52
N LYS A 25 -16.75 1.99 6.72
CA LYS A 25 -16.08 3.32 6.64
C LYS A 25 -15.78 3.99 8.00
N LYS A 26 -15.14 3.30 8.93
CA LYS A 26 -14.87 3.85 10.27
C LYS A 26 -13.93 5.06 10.24
N TYR A 27 -13.01 5.14 9.29
CA TYR A 27 -12.02 6.23 9.22
C TYR A 27 -12.35 7.35 8.25
N LYS A 28 -12.12 8.59 8.68
CA LYS A 28 -12.30 9.80 7.88
C LYS A 28 -11.04 10.66 7.91
N LYS A 29 -10.83 11.42 6.84
CA LYS A 29 -9.79 12.47 6.79
C LYS A 29 -9.97 13.45 7.96
N GLY A 30 -8.86 13.82 8.58
CA GLY A 30 -8.83 14.71 9.74
C GLY A 30 -8.95 14.02 11.10
N GLN A 31 -9.30 12.74 11.13
CA GLN A 31 -9.43 11.96 12.37
C GLN A 31 -8.05 11.53 12.91
N LEU A 32 -7.92 11.39 14.24
CA LEU A 32 -6.82 10.65 14.85
C LEU A 32 -7.07 9.14 14.76
N ILE A 33 -6.03 8.35 14.49
CA ILE A 33 -6.12 6.90 14.55
C ILE A 33 -6.21 6.47 16.03
N PRO A 34 -7.29 5.78 16.46
CA PRO A 34 -7.47 5.35 17.84
C PRO A 34 -6.27 4.57 18.38
N GLY A 35 -5.81 4.94 19.58
CA GLY A 35 -4.67 4.32 20.25
C GLY A 35 -3.30 4.75 19.71
N THR A 36 -3.24 5.81 18.88
CA THR A 36 -1.98 6.35 18.35
C THR A 36 -1.98 7.87 18.36
N ASN A 37 -0.80 8.48 18.18
CA ASN A 37 -0.64 9.92 18.00
C ASN A 37 -0.54 10.32 16.51
N TYR A 38 -1.28 9.65 15.62
CA TYR A 38 -1.24 9.93 14.18
C TYR A 38 -2.59 10.43 13.66
N LYS A 39 -2.54 11.46 12.82
CA LYS A 39 -3.70 12.03 12.13
C LYS A 39 -3.78 11.52 10.71
N ILE A 40 -4.99 11.16 10.29
CA ILE A 40 -5.29 10.80 8.90
C ILE A 40 -5.35 12.06 8.05
N LEU A 41 -4.45 12.17 7.10
CA LEU A 41 -4.36 13.31 6.19
C LEU A 41 -5.18 13.12 4.93
N ASP A 42 -5.27 11.89 4.44
CA ASP A 42 -6.00 11.54 3.23
C ASP A 42 -6.31 10.03 3.17
N ILE A 43 -7.29 9.62 2.37
CA ILE A 43 -7.71 8.24 2.20
C ILE A 43 -8.06 8.00 0.72
N SER A 44 -7.52 6.93 0.14
CA SER A 44 -8.06 6.34 -1.10
C SER A 44 -9.03 5.21 -0.78
N ARG A 45 -10.18 5.19 -1.47
CA ARG A 45 -11.21 4.16 -1.30
C ARG A 45 -11.60 3.62 -2.67
N ASN A 46 -11.43 2.30 -2.84
CA ASN A 46 -11.74 1.61 -4.08
C ASN A 46 -11.11 2.34 -5.29
N GLY A 47 -9.80 2.50 -5.27
CA GLY A 47 -8.99 3.11 -6.33
C GLY A 47 -9.13 4.62 -6.53
N THR A 48 -10.13 5.25 -5.92
CA THR A 48 -10.40 6.68 -6.10
C THR A 48 -9.90 7.52 -4.91
N TYR A 49 -9.43 8.73 -5.18
CA TYR A 49 -8.88 9.64 -4.15
C TYR A 49 -8.96 11.12 -4.58
N GLY A 50 -8.57 12.01 -3.66
CA GLY A 50 -8.68 13.45 -3.84
C GLY A 50 -10.06 14.01 -3.53
N ASN A 51 -10.19 15.35 -3.64
CA ASN A 51 -11.46 16.02 -3.43
C ASN A 51 -12.50 15.49 -4.42
N LYS A 52 -13.70 15.16 -3.93
CA LYS A 52 -14.80 14.58 -4.72
C LYS A 52 -14.39 13.34 -5.55
N LYS A 53 -13.34 12.60 -5.14
CA LYS A 53 -12.84 11.40 -5.85
C LYS A 53 -12.39 11.67 -7.29
N GLN A 54 -11.81 12.85 -7.54
CA GLN A 54 -11.44 13.29 -8.88
C GLN A 54 -10.23 12.55 -9.51
N TYR A 55 -9.51 11.72 -8.75
CA TYR A 55 -8.37 10.95 -9.24
C TYR A 55 -8.59 9.45 -9.06
N GLY A 56 -7.92 8.68 -9.93
CA GLY A 56 -8.00 7.23 -9.97
C GLY A 56 -9.33 6.71 -10.53
N VAL A 57 -9.44 5.39 -10.63
CA VAL A 57 -10.66 4.69 -11.08
C VAL A 57 -10.92 3.50 -10.14
N PRO A 58 -12.17 3.02 -10.03
CA PRO A 58 -12.48 1.83 -9.22
C PRO A 58 -11.64 0.61 -9.60
N ASN A 59 -10.89 0.07 -8.62
CA ASN A 59 -10.08 -1.14 -8.78
C ASN A 59 -9.73 -1.84 -7.47
N HIS A 60 -10.49 -1.59 -6.41
CA HIS A 60 -10.31 -2.13 -5.06
C HIS A 60 -9.07 -1.68 -4.29
N MET A 61 -8.15 -0.89 -4.88
CA MET A 61 -7.03 -0.33 -4.12
C MET A 61 -7.55 0.54 -2.97
N GLN A 62 -6.95 0.40 -1.79
CA GLN A 62 -7.27 1.22 -0.63
C GLN A 62 -5.99 1.64 0.08
N ALA A 63 -5.96 2.89 0.55
CA ALA A 63 -4.79 3.45 1.20
C ALA A 63 -5.16 4.57 2.17
N MET A 64 -4.26 4.84 3.10
CA MET A 64 -4.36 5.91 4.08
C MET A 64 -3.01 6.62 4.22
N ALA A 65 -3.01 7.95 4.10
CA ALA A 65 -1.85 8.77 4.40
C ALA A 65 -2.00 9.40 5.80
N VAL A 66 -0.96 9.28 6.64
CA VAL A 66 -0.96 9.75 8.03
C VAL A 66 0.27 10.59 8.34
N ALA A 67 0.13 11.47 9.33
CA ALA A 67 1.24 12.22 9.92
C ALA A 67 1.20 12.17 11.45
N PRO A 68 2.36 12.20 12.13
CA PRO A 68 2.40 12.24 13.58
C PRO A 68 1.86 13.57 14.11
N VAL A 69 1.36 13.54 15.34
CA VAL A 69 0.89 14.68 16.10
C VAL A 69 1.74 14.80 17.35
N LYS A 70 2.41 15.95 17.51
CA LYS A 70 3.27 16.25 18.66
C LYS A 70 2.71 17.48 19.36
N ASN A 71 2.41 17.34 20.66
CA ASN A 71 1.87 18.43 21.48
C ASN A 71 0.64 19.10 20.84
N GLY A 72 -0.26 18.30 20.25
CA GLY A 72 -1.47 18.78 19.56
C GLY A 72 -1.24 19.32 18.14
N VAL A 73 0.01 19.45 17.69
CA VAL A 73 0.35 19.97 16.35
C VAL A 73 0.73 18.83 15.41
N VAL A 74 0.18 18.84 14.20
CA VAL A 74 0.51 17.85 13.16
C VAL A 74 1.90 18.14 12.59
N ASP A 75 2.79 17.16 12.61
CA ASP A 75 4.11 17.23 12.00
C ASP A 75 4.04 16.75 10.55
N TYR A 76 3.86 17.70 9.63
CA TYR A 76 3.81 17.44 8.18
C TYR A 76 5.18 17.15 7.55
N SER A 77 6.29 17.17 8.31
CA SER A 77 7.61 16.88 7.77
C SER A 77 7.81 15.39 7.46
N GLN A 78 6.97 14.52 8.02
CA GLN A 78 7.05 13.08 7.84
C GLN A 78 5.66 12.46 7.70
N LEU A 79 5.45 11.77 6.59
CA LEU A 79 4.19 11.11 6.29
C LEU A 79 4.42 9.61 6.11
N THR A 80 3.44 8.81 6.50
CA THR A 80 3.39 7.39 6.15
C THR A 80 2.15 7.11 5.31
N ILE A 81 2.33 6.40 4.19
CA ILE A 81 1.23 5.88 3.38
C ILE A 81 1.11 4.38 3.66
N ALA A 82 -0.02 3.95 4.20
CA ALA A 82 -0.35 2.56 4.41
C ALA A 82 -1.29 2.06 3.32
N TYR A 83 -0.98 0.91 2.72
CA TYR A 83 -1.81 0.26 1.71
C TYR A 83 -2.48 -0.99 2.30
N VAL A 84 -3.76 -1.18 1.95
CA VAL A 84 -4.55 -2.35 2.35
C VAL A 84 -4.15 -3.54 1.47
N GLY A 85 -4.07 -4.74 2.05
CA GLY A 85 -3.97 -5.99 1.30
C GLY A 85 -5.33 -6.67 1.14
N THR A 86 -5.36 -7.88 0.58
CA THR A 86 -6.52 -8.76 0.71
C THR A 86 -6.71 -9.14 2.19
N ASN A 87 -7.96 -9.37 2.65
CA ASN A 87 -8.22 -9.47 4.09
C ASN A 87 -7.40 -10.61 4.74
N PRO A 88 -6.94 -10.43 6.00
CA PRO A 88 -6.21 -11.48 6.72
C PRO A 88 -7.04 -12.73 7.06
N GLU A 89 -8.38 -12.64 7.00
CA GLU A 89 -9.30 -13.79 7.15
C GLU A 89 -9.47 -14.57 5.84
N ASP A 90 -9.19 -13.94 4.70
CA ASP A 90 -9.10 -14.57 3.38
C ASP A 90 -7.71 -15.21 3.24
N LYS A 91 -7.37 -16.14 4.16
CA LYS A 91 -6.07 -16.85 4.24
C LYS A 91 -5.69 -17.67 2.99
N VAL A 92 -6.48 -17.58 1.93
CA VAL A 92 -6.29 -18.22 0.62
C VAL A 92 -5.59 -17.26 -0.38
N ASP A 93 -5.68 -15.94 -0.21
CA ASP A 93 -5.31 -14.96 -1.26
C ASP A 93 -3.84 -14.53 -1.30
N LEU A 94 -2.96 -15.19 -0.55
CA LEU A 94 -1.52 -14.90 -0.61
C LEU A 94 -0.76 -15.76 -1.63
N VAL A 95 -1.42 -16.74 -2.28
CA VAL A 95 -0.75 -17.74 -3.12
C VAL A 95 -1.40 -17.99 -4.48
N THR A 96 -2.64 -17.56 -4.78
CA THR A 96 -3.26 -17.86 -6.09
C THR A 96 -3.00 -16.83 -7.21
N ASP A 97 -2.64 -15.59 -6.87
CA ASP A 97 -2.45 -14.51 -7.88
C ASP A 97 -0.98 -14.11 -8.08
N VAL A 98 -0.05 -15.01 -7.79
CA VAL A 98 1.25 -15.01 -8.45
C VAL A 98 1.21 -16.22 -9.38
N ILE A 99 0.73 -16.01 -10.60
CA ILE A 99 0.76 -17.02 -11.67
C ILE A 99 2.17 -17.60 -11.71
N ASP A 100 2.33 -18.85 -11.25
CA ASP A 100 3.37 -19.80 -11.66
C ASP A 100 3.30 -21.06 -10.77
N VAL A 101 2.37 -21.96 -11.09
CA VAL A 101 2.71 -23.39 -11.07
C VAL A 101 2.90 -23.77 -12.53
N ALA A 102 4.05 -24.38 -12.79
CA ALA A 102 4.62 -24.62 -14.10
C ALA A 102 3.63 -25.21 -15.13
N ASP A 103 3.81 -24.72 -16.35
CA ASP A 103 3.31 -25.26 -17.60
C ASP A 103 3.45 -26.80 -17.69
N VAL A 104 2.33 -27.50 -17.91
CA VAL A 104 2.34 -28.86 -18.48
C VAL A 104 1.22 -29.09 -19.51
N ASP A 105 0.11 -28.32 -19.55
CA ASP A 105 -1.04 -28.80 -20.37
C ASP A 105 -2.00 -27.76 -20.99
N GLY A 106 -1.57 -26.52 -21.25
CA GLY A 106 -2.27 -25.62 -22.18
C GLY A 106 -3.71 -25.17 -21.83
N THR A 107 -4.24 -25.52 -20.66
CA THR A 107 -5.63 -25.26 -20.23
C THR A 107 -5.90 -23.82 -19.74
N LEU A 108 -4.86 -22.99 -19.60
CA LEU A 108 -4.94 -21.59 -19.13
C LEU A 108 -5.50 -20.58 -20.14
N SER A 109 -5.62 -20.94 -21.42
CA SER A 109 -6.05 -19.99 -22.46
C SER A 109 -7.52 -19.59 -22.34
N GLN A 110 -8.37 -20.40 -21.70
CA GLN A 110 -9.80 -20.11 -21.57
C GLN A 110 -10.14 -19.28 -20.31
N THR A 111 -9.39 -19.41 -19.22
CA THR A 111 -9.62 -18.65 -17.98
C THR A 111 -9.00 -17.25 -18.02
N LYS A 112 -7.83 -17.08 -18.67
CA LYS A 112 -7.24 -15.75 -18.91
C LYS A 112 -8.18 -14.82 -19.67
N ASN A 113 -8.88 -15.34 -20.68
CA ASN A 113 -9.84 -14.56 -21.48
C ASN A 113 -11.06 -14.09 -20.66
N LEU A 114 -11.47 -14.81 -19.61
CA LEU A 114 -12.55 -14.37 -18.73
C LEU A 114 -12.05 -13.35 -17.69
N VAL A 115 -10.81 -13.49 -17.21
CA VAL A 115 -10.18 -12.56 -16.25
C VAL A 115 -9.93 -11.19 -16.89
N GLU A 116 -9.45 -11.13 -18.13
CA GLU A 116 -9.27 -9.84 -18.87
C GLU A 116 -10.58 -9.05 -19.02
N ILE A 117 -11.73 -9.71 -19.13
CA ILE A 117 -13.03 -9.04 -19.31
C ILE A 117 -13.51 -8.39 -18.00
N PHE A 118 -13.08 -8.90 -16.83
CA PHE A 118 -13.48 -8.39 -15.51
C PHE A 118 -12.38 -7.61 -14.78
N GLU A 119 -11.16 -7.57 -15.32
CA GLU A 119 -10.10 -6.76 -14.71
C GLU A 119 -10.44 -5.28 -14.78
N PRO A 120 -10.30 -4.54 -13.66
CA PRO A 120 -10.46 -3.11 -13.70
C PRO A 120 -9.44 -2.52 -14.69
N PRO A 121 -9.80 -1.48 -15.45
CA PRO A 121 -8.97 -0.96 -16.55
C PRO A 121 -7.62 -0.40 -16.10
N VAL A 122 -7.38 -0.27 -14.79
CA VAL A 122 -6.14 0.19 -14.18
C VAL A 122 -5.79 -0.71 -13.00
N SER A 123 -4.55 -1.21 -12.97
CA SER A 123 -4.04 -2.05 -11.88
C SER A 123 -3.99 -1.30 -10.54
N GLN A 124 -4.17 -2.04 -9.43
CA GLN A 124 -3.99 -1.50 -8.08
C GLN A 124 -2.57 -0.94 -7.86
N PHE A 125 -1.55 -1.53 -8.51
CA PHE A 125 -0.16 -1.06 -8.43
C PHE A 125 0.01 0.34 -9.03
N ASP A 126 -0.57 0.58 -10.22
CA ASP A 126 -0.50 1.89 -10.89
C ASP A 126 -1.27 2.94 -10.09
N THR A 127 -2.40 2.55 -9.52
CA THR A 127 -3.21 3.44 -8.70
C THR A 127 -2.53 3.76 -7.36
N ALA A 128 -1.83 2.79 -6.75
CA ALA A 128 -1.03 3.01 -5.55
C ALA A 128 0.14 3.98 -5.81
N LEU A 129 0.77 3.89 -6.99
CA LEU A 129 1.81 4.82 -7.43
C LEU A 129 1.24 6.23 -7.63
N GLY A 130 0.13 6.35 -8.37
CA GLY A 130 -0.55 7.63 -8.57
C GLY A 130 -1.03 8.27 -7.25
N TYR A 131 -1.47 7.45 -6.29
CA TYR A 131 -1.82 7.95 -4.95
C TYR A 131 -0.59 8.51 -4.22
N ALA A 132 0.56 7.83 -4.30
CA ALA A 132 1.80 8.33 -3.72
C ALA A 132 2.25 9.66 -4.36
N ASP A 133 2.12 9.79 -5.69
CA ASP A 133 2.39 11.04 -6.40
C ASP A 133 1.48 12.17 -5.94
N TYR A 134 0.18 11.88 -5.79
CA TYR A 134 -0.80 12.84 -5.27
C TYR A 134 -0.43 13.33 -3.85
N ILE A 135 -0.05 12.43 -2.96
CA ILE A 135 0.39 12.79 -1.60
C ILE A 135 1.69 13.59 -1.63
N GLN A 136 2.67 13.18 -2.44
CA GLN A 136 3.94 13.90 -2.58
C GLN A 136 3.76 15.31 -3.12
N LYS A 137 2.89 15.50 -4.12
CA LYS A 137 2.55 16.83 -4.66
C LYS A 137 1.89 17.72 -3.60
N ARG A 138 1.05 17.14 -2.75
CA ARG A 138 0.34 17.88 -1.68
C ARG A 138 1.25 18.22 -0.50
N TYR A 139 2.28 17.42 -0.24
CA TYR A 139 3.24 17.62 0.84
C TYR A 139 4.69 17.56 0.31
N PRO A 140 5.11 18.54 -0.53
CA PRO A 140 6.36 18.45 -1.29
C PRO A 140 7.63 18.45 -0.44
N LYS A 141 7.55 18.92 0.81
CA LYS A 141 8.67 18.94 1.77
C LYS A 141 8.68 17.73 2.70
N ALA A 142 7.67 16.86 2.63
CA ALA A 142 7.55 15.72 3.52
C ALA A 142 8.50 14.58 3.11
N LYS A 143 9.13 13.95 4.10
CA LYS A 143 9.74 12.63 3.92
C LYS A 143 8.62 11.59 3.99
N ILE A 144 8.37 10.90 2.88
CA ILE A 144 7.32 9.88 2.79
C ILE A 144 7.92 8.49 3.04
N THR A 145 7.25 7.73 3.90
CA THR A 145 7.46 6.28 4.06
C THR A 145 6.22 5.54 3.56
N VAL A 146 6.40 4.35 2.99
CA VAL A 146 5.30 3.47 2.57
C VAL A 146 5.30 2.18 3.38
N THR A 147 4.11 1.66 3.68
CA THR A 147 3.92 0.42 4.45
C THR A 147 2.70 -0.36 3.99
N GLY A 148 2.67 -1.65 4.30
CA GLY A 148 1.55 -2.53 4.01
C GLY A 148 1.80 -3.97 4.46
N HIS A 149 0.71 -4.72 4.58
CA HIS A 149 0.73 -6.16 4.86
C HIS A 149 0.20 -6.94 3.66
N SER A 150 0.69 -8.16 3.41
CA SER A 150 0.23 -9.02 2.31
C SER A 150 0.33 -8.29 0.96
N LEU A 151 -0.71 -8.31 0.12
CA LEU A 151 -0.80 -7.55 -1.12
C LEU A 151 -0.53 -6.05 -0.92
N GLY A 152 -0.98 -5.46 0.18
CA GLY A 152 -0.69 -4.05 0.51
C GLY A 152 0.80 -3.82 0.72
N GLY A 153 1.51 -4.83 1.22
CA GLY A 153 2.97 -4.84 1.28
C GLY A 153 3.60 -4.88 -0.12
N SER A 154 3.07 -5.67 -1.05
CA SER A 154 3.52 -5.69 -2.46
C SER A 154 3.33 -4.33 -3.14
N LEU A 155 2.19 -3.66 -2.90
CA LEU A 155 1.92 -2.29 -3.37
C LEU A 155 2.97 -1.32 -2.80
N ALA A 156 3.22 -1.38 -1.49
CA ALA A 156 4.21 -0.55 -0.82
C ALA A 156 5.64 -0.80 -1.34
N LEU A 157 6.04 -2.06 -1.59
CA LEU A 157 7.34 -2.39 -2.19
C LEU A 157 7.48 -1.77 -3.58
N THR A 158 6.43 -1.85 -4.40
CA THR A 158 6.45 -1.29 -5.77
C THR A 158 6.60 0.23 -5.73
N VAL A 159 5.78 0.90 -4.93
CA VAL A 159 5.84 2.37 -4.78
C VAL A 159 7.19 2.78 -4.20
N GLY A 160 7.63 2.09 -3.15
CA GLY A 160 8.89 2.31 -2.46
C GLY A 160 10.10 2.24 -3.38
N ALA A 161 10.18 1.20 -4.20
CA ALA A 161 11.26 1.01 -5.15
C ALA A 161 11.24 2.07 -6.26
N LYS A 162 10.09 2.30 -6.91
CA LYS A 162 9.97 3.26 -8.02
C LYS A 162 10.20 4.71 -7.61
N LYS A 163 9.83 5.06 -6.37
CA LYS A 163 9.93 6.42 -5.83
C LYS A 163 11.11 6.61 -4.89
N TYR A 164 11.94 5.59 -4.71
CA TYR A 164 13.09 5.60 -3.80
C TYR A 164 12.74 5.97 -2.35
N LEU A 165 11.56 5.54 -1.89
CA LEU A 165 11.03 5.87 -0.56
C LEU A 165 11.44 4.83 0.48
N LYS A 166 11.54 5.25 1.74
CA LYS A 166 11.62 4.31 2.86
C LYS A 166 10.37 3.43 2.83
N THR A 167 10.55 2.13 3.02
CA THR A 167 9.53 1.11 2.86
C THR A 167 9.65 0.10 3.97
N VAL A 168 8.55 -0.15 4.68
CA VAL A 168 8.48 -1.13 5.77
C VAL A 168 7.28 -2.02 5.53
N THR A 169 7.46 -3.31 5.28
CA THR A 169 6.36 -4.21 4.89
C THR A 169 6.32 -5.48 5.73
N PHE A 170 5.16 -6.11 5.78
CA PHE A 170 4.89 -7.28 6.62
C PHE A 170 4.23 -8.38 5.79
N ASN A 171 4.82 -9.57 5.75
CA ASN A 171 4.36 -10.72 4.95
C ASN A 171 4.02 -10.34 3.50
N ALA A 172 4.82 -9.47 2.89
CA ALA A 172 4.59 -9.00 1.53
C ALA A 172 5.18 -10.00 0.52
N PRO A 173 4.42 -10.49 -0.47
CA PRO A 173 5.01 -11.10 -1.65
C PRO A 173 5.87 -10.08 -2.43
N VAL A 174 6.94 -10.53 -3.10
CA VAL A 174 7.74 -9.66 -3.96
C VAL A 174 7.10 -9.61 -5.36
N PRO A 175 6.64 -8.45 -5.85
CA PRO A 175 5.95 -8.34 -7.15
C PRO A 175 6.96 -8.30 -8.30
N LYS A 176 7.52 -9.46 -8.67
CA LYS A 176 8.64 -9.57 -9.62
C LYS A 176 8.38 -8.92 -10.98
N ASP A 177 7.15 -8.97 -11.49
CA ASP A 177 6.79 -8.48 -12.83
C ASP A 177 6.47 -6.98 -12.84
N LYS A 178 6.31 -6.35 -11.68
CA LYS A 178 6.07 -4.90 -11.56
C LYS A 178 7.35 -4.09 -11.33
N LEU A 179 8.46 -4.78 -11.04
CA LEU A 179 9.76 -4.19 -10.74
C LEU A 179 10.73 -4.38 -11.91
N SER A 180 11.27 -3.27 -12.42
CA SER A 180 12.36 -3.31 -13.39
C SER A 180 13.64 -3.89 -12.75
N LYS A 181 14.63 -4.25 -13.56
CA LYS A 181 15.96 -4.64 -13.05
C LYS A 181 16.55 -3.57 -12.13
N LYS A 182 16.37 -2.28 -12.48
CA LYS A 182 16.82 -1.14 -11.67
C LYS A 182 16.08 -1.04 -10.34
N ASP A 183 14.77 -1.26 -10.34
CA ASP A 183 13.96 -1.23 -9.11
C ASP A 183 14.40 -2.35 -8.15
N LYS A 184 14.65 -3.56 -8.69
CA LYS A 184 15.17 -4.71 -7.93
C LYS A 184 16.56 -4.40 -7.36
N GLN A 185 17.45 -3.83 -8.17
CA GLN A 185 18.78 -3.45 -7.71
C GLN A 185 18.72 -2.39 -6.60
N TYR A 186 17.85 -1.38 -6.73
CA TYR A 186 17.66 -0.38 -5.68
C TYR A 186 17.25 -1.00 -4.34
N ILE A 187 16.35 -1.99 -4.36
CA ILE A 187 15.96 -2.74 -3.15
C ILE A 187 17.18 -3.42 -2.51
N LEU A 188 17.99 -4.12 -3.31
CA LEU A 188 19.18 -4.82 -2.84
C LEU A 188 20.26 -3.88 -2.30
N ASP A 189 20.46 -2.73 -2.94
CA ASP A 189 21.48 -1.73 -2.58
C ASP A 189 21.07 -0.89 -1.36
N ASN A 190 19.79 -0.88 -1.00
CA ASN A 190 19.27 -0.04 0.09
C ASN A 190 18.55 -0.88 1.17
N PRO A 191 19.21 -1.89 1.77
CA PRO A 191 18.58 -2.80 2.73
C PRO A 191 18.08 -2.10 4.00
N THR A 192 18.62 -0.92 4.33
CA THR A 192 18.17 -0.08 5.46
C THR A 192 16.99 0.84 5.13
N LYS A 193 16.69 1.05 3.83
CA LYS A 193 15.52 1.82 3.39
C LYS A 193 14.33 0.93 3.08
N ILE A 194 14.55 -0.32 2.67
CA ILE A 194 13.49 -1.27 2.38
C ILE A 194 13.62 -2.45 3.33
N THR A 195 12.72 -2.50 4.32
CA THR A 195 12.69 -3.54 5.34
C THR A 195 11.43 -4.37 5.20
N GLN A 196 11.59 -5.68 5.02
CA GLN A 196 10.50 -6.63 4.89
C GLN A 196 10.54 -7.60 6.07
N PHE A 197 9.44 -7.69 6.81
CA PHE A 197 9.27 -8.65 7.91
C PHE A 197 8.44 -9.83 7.41
N VAL A 198 9.02 -11.03 7.38
CA VAL A 198 8.33 -12.26 7.01
C VAL A 198 8.22 -13.11 8.28
N LYS A 199 6.99 -13.36 8.77
CA LYS A 199 6.66 -14.09 10.02
C LYS A 199 7.64 -13.86 11.19
N LEU A 200 7.23 -13.04 12.16
CA LEU A 200 7.67 -13.25 13.54
C LEU A 200 6.87 -14.44 14.07
N SER A 201 7.55 -15.58 14.28
CA SER A 201 7.02 -16.75 14.98
C SER A 201 6.54 -16.40 16.37
#